data_AF-A0A533XGT6-F1
#
_entry.id   AF-A0A533XGT6-F1
#
_cell.length_a   1.000
_cell.length_b   1.000
_cell.length_c   1.000
_cell.angle_alpha   90.00
_cell.angle_beta   90.00
_cell.angle_gamma   90.00
#
_symmetry.space_group_name_H-M   'P 1'
#
loop_
_entity.id
_entity.type
_entity.pdbx_description
1 polymer ?
#
loop_
_entity_poly.entity_id
_entity_poly.type
_entity_poly.pdbx_seq_one_letter_code
_entity_poly.pdbx_strand_id
1 'polypeptide(L)'
;MIAPINDKTLTDFHPLVETTLPPKPQFNGWMDNVMKHTRLVKENDTQVDSLKETVQTQVADIFAKRFSSQYTDIFSSLIIAQKLFHNESRRKVLVLMSDMVEDQPPYRFDKMSWTTATNQKLLSELDAKGLIPDLSGVCVYVSGASAESAELAGNIGQFWQAYFQRTKADVDPSRYAHVLLHWPPSKSCQF
;
A
#
# COMPACT_ATOMS: atom_id res chain seq x y z
N MET A 1 2.92 21.16 18.23
CA MET A 1 1.72 21.55 17.46
C MET A 1 1.31 20.31 16.69
N ILE A 2 0.21 19.68 17.10
CA ILE A 2 -0.28 18.41 16.57
C ILE A 2 -1.09 18.78 15.33
N ALA A 3 -0.73 18.24 14.16
CA ALA A 3 -1.61 18.31 13.00
C ALA A 3 -2.35 16.97 12.92
N PRO A 4 -3.53 16.83 13.58
CA PRO A 4 -4.43 15.75 13.21
C PRO A 4 -4.80 15.97 11.75
N ILE A 5 -4.91 14.90 10.97
CA ILE A 5 -5.47 14.99 9.64
C ILE A 5 -6.87 15.57 9.74
N ASN A 6 -6.99 16.82 9.33
CA ASN A 6 -8.24 17.52 9.09
C ASN A 6 -8.58 17.37 7.59
N ASP A 7 -9.80 17.69 7.20
CA ASP A 7 -10.26 17.60 5.80
C ASP A 7 -9.33 18.28 4.77
N LYS A 8 -8.41 19.15 5.21
CA LYS A 8 -7.38 19.77 4.36
C LYS A 8 -6.30 18.79 3.89
N THR A 9 -5.84 17.85 4.71
CA THR A 9 -4.82 16.87 4.29
C THR A 9 -5.34 15.91 3.20
N LEU A 10 -6.67 15.78 3.09
CA LEU A 10 -7.36 14.97 2.09
C LEU A 10 -7.54 15.68 0.75
N THR A 11 -7.78 17.00 0.75
CA THR A 11 -7.77 17.80 -0.49
C THR A 11 -6.36 18.04 -1.02
N ASP A 12 -5.36 17.98 -0.15
CA ASP A 12 -3.96 18.25 -0.50
C ASP A 12 -3.16 16.97 -0.82
N PHE A 13 -3.77 15.77 -0.77
CA PHE A 13 -3.08 14.56 -1.20
C PHE A 13 -2.82 14.62 -2.70
N HIS A 14 -1.54 14.73 -3.05
CA HIS A 14 -1.06 14.62 -4.41
C HIS A 14 -0.16 13.40 -4.52
N PRO A 15 -0.49 12.43 -5.39
CA PRO A 15 0.39 11.30 -5.63
C PRO A 15 1.75 11.83 -6.10
N LEU A 16 2.82 11.37 -5.47
CA LEU A 16 4.18 11.78 -5.85
C LEU A 16 4.54 11.31 -7.27
N VAL A 17 4.02 10.14 -7.64
CA VAL A 17 4.05 9.59 -8.99
C VAL A 17 2.69 8.98 -9.29
N GLU A 18 2.10 9.36 -10.42
CA GLU A 18 0.89 8.75 -10.95
C GLU A 18 1.12 8.40 -12.42
N THR A 19 0.79 7.16 -12.79
CA THR A 19 0.93 6.69 -14.17
C THR A 19 -0.19 5.73 -14.52
N THR A 20 -0.60 5.73 -15.79
CA THR A 20 -1.52 4.74 -16.34
C THR A 20 -0.82 4.06 -17.51
N LEU A 21 -0.58 2.76 -17.37
CA LEU A 21 -0.04 1.96 -18.47
C LEU A 21 -1.15 1.70 -19.51
N PRO A 22 -0.84 1.76 -20.82
CA PRO A 22 -1.82 1.46 -21.85
C PRO A 22 -2.27 -0.01 -21.74
N PRO A 23 -3.55 -0.30 -22.05
CA PRO A 23 -4.06 -1.66 -22.03
C PRO A 23 -3.35 -2.51 -23.09
N LYS A 24 -3.08 -3.78 -22.77
CA LYS A 24 -2.50 -4.70 -23.75
C LYS A 24 -3.45 -4.85 -24.95
N PRO A 25 -2.96 -4.68 -26.20
CA PRO A 25 -3.76 -4.94 -27.39
C PRO A 25 -4.33 -6.36 -27.37
N GLN A 26 -5.60 -6.50 -27.71
CA GLN A 26 -6.26 -7.79 -27.86
C GLN A 26 -6.28 -8.18 -29.33
N PHE A 27 -6.05 -9.47 -29.61
CA PHE A 27 -6.10 -10.01 -30.96
C PHE A 27 -7.43 -10.72 -31.20
N ASN A 28 -8.15 -10.31 -32.24
CA ASN A 28 -9.31 -11.01 -32.76
C ASN A 28 -8.96 -11.70 -34.10
N GLY A 29 -8.84 -13.02 -34.08
CA GLY A 29 -8.47 -13.81 -35.26
C GLY A 29 -9.43 -13.73 -36.46
N TRP A 30 -10.65 -13.20 -36.28
CA TRP A 30 -11.64 -13.05 -37.36
C TRP A 30 -11.62 -11.67 -38.02
N MET A 31 -11.17 -10.64 -37.30
CA MET A 31 -11.26 -9.24 -37.74
C MET A 31 -9.89 -8.58 -37.93
N ASP A 32 -8.86 -9.11 -37.30
CA ASP A 32 -7.56 -8.45 -37.24
C ASP A 32 -6.56 -9.00 -38.24
N ASN A 33 -5.86 -8.06 -38.89
CA ASN A 33 -4.68 -8.39 -39.68
C ASN A 33 -3.48 -8.62 -38.75
N VAL A 34 -2.85 -9.80 -38.85
CA VAL A 34 -1.70 -10.20 -38.02
C VAL A 34 -0.56 -9.18 -38.06
N MET A 35 -0.20 -8.66 -39.24
CA MET A 35 0.91 -7.69 -39.36
C MET A 35 0.58 -6.36 -38.68
N LYS A 36 -0.67 -5.87 -38.82
CA LYS A 36 -1.13 -4.67 -38.13
C LYS A 36 -1.14 -4.87 -36.61
N HIS A 37 -1.64 -6.00 -36.13
CA HIS A 37 -1.65 -6.32 -34.71
C HIS A 37 -0.23 -6.42 -34.13
N THR A 38 0.69 -7.12 -34.80
CA THR A 38 2.10 -7.21 -34.35
C THR A 38 2.76 -5.85 -34.25
N ARG A 39 2.47 -4.94 -35.20
CA ARG A 39 2.97 -3.56 -35.14
C ARG A 39 2.40 -2.81 -33.94
N LEU A 40 1.09 -2.90 -33.70
CA LEU A 40 0.42 -2.27 -32.55
C LEU A 40 0.96 -2.79 -31.22
N VAL A 41 1.18 -4.10 -31.09
CA VAL A 41 1.81 -4.69 -29.89
C VAL A 41 3.19 -4.12 -29.68
N LYS A 42 4.02 -4.05 -30.73
CA LYS A 42 5.37 -3.48 -30.63
C LYS A 42 5.35 -2.01 -30.22
N GLU A 43 4.49 -1.20 -30.82
CA GLU A 43 4.33 0.22 -30.47
C GLU A 43 3.86 0.37 -29.00
N ASN A 44 2.88 -0.44 -28.57
CA ASN A 44 2.41 -0.46 -27.19
C ASN A 44 3.52 -0.87 -26.20
N ASP A 45 4.29 -1.90 -26.52
CA ASP A 45 5.39 -2.37 -25.66
C ASP A 45 6.47 -1.29 -25.51
N THR A 46 6.85 -0.61 -26.60
CA THR A 46 7.79 0.52 -26.53
C THR A 46 7.26 1.69 -25.69
N GLN A 47 5.94 1.96 -25.75
CA GLN A 47 5.31 2.97 -24.91
C GLN A 47 5.31 2.54 -23.43
N VAL A 48 4.98 1.28 -23.15
CA VAL A 48 5.00 0.73 -21.78
C VAL A 48 6.40 0.80 -21.18
N ASP A 49 7.44 0.45 -21.95
CA ASP A 49 8.81 0.45 -21.44
C ASP A 49 9.34 1.86 -21.17
N SER A 50 9.07 2.83 -22.05
CA SER A 50 9.44 4.23 -21.79
C SER A 50 8.70 4.82 -20.57
N LEU A 51 7.43 4.45 -20.35
CA LEU A 51 6.69 4.82 -19.15
C LEU A 51 7.29 4.19 -17.88
N LYS A 52 7.70 2.91 -17.93
CA LYS A 52 8.37 2.25 -16.79
C LYS A 52 9.68 2.94 -16.44
N GLU A 53 10.52 3.28 -17.42
CA GLU A 53 11.78 3.98 -17.18
C GLU A 53 11.55 5.36 -16.55
N THR A 54 10.55 6.09 -17.03
CA THR A 54 10.15 7.39 -16.47
C THR A 54 9.71 7.24 -15.02
N VAL A 55 8.86 6.25 -14.72
CA VAL A 55 8.38 5.97 -13.37
C VAL A 55 9.51 5.55 -12.45
N GLN A 56 10.42 4.69 -12.91
CA GLN A 56 11.59 4.27 -12.13
C GLN A 56 12.47 5.47 -11.76
N THR A 57 12.70 6.37 -12.71
CA THR A 57 13.47 7.61 -12.47
C THR A 57 12.78 8.50 -11.44
N GLN A 58 11.48 8.77 -11.61
CA GLN A 58 10.72 9.62 -10.68
C GLN A 58 10.68 9.04 -9.27
N VAL A 59 10.46 7.73 -9.15
CA VAL A 59 10.48 7.02 -7.87
C VAL A 59 11.87 7.14 -7.24
N ALA A 60 12.94 6.87 -7.99
CA ALA A 60 14.31 7.01 -7.48
C ALA A 60 14.60 8.43 -6.98
N ASP A 61 14.17 9.46 -7.71
CA ASP A 61 14.32 10.87 -7.32
C ASP A 61 13.55 11.21 -6.03
N ILE A 62 12.38 10.62 -5.83
CA ILE A 62 11.61 10.77 -4.59
C ILE A 62 12.34 10.11 -3.43
N PHE A 63 12.83 8.88 -3.58
CA PHE A 63 13.56 8.19 -2.51
C PHE A 63 14.91 8.84 -2.22
N ALA A 64 15.54 9.52 -3.18
CA ALA A 64 16.76 10.28 -2.98
C ALA A 64 16.54 11.55 -2.16
N LYS A 65 15.33 12.15 -2.21
CA LYS A 65 14.97 13.29 -1.38
C LYS A 65 14.78 12.83 0.06
N ARG A 66 15.45 13.50 1.00
CA ARG A 66 15.16 13.34 2.43
C ARG A 66 13.86 14.07 2.77
N PHE A 67 12.74 13.37 2.63
CA PHE A 67 11.51 13.78 3.29
C PHE A 67 11.66 13.49 4.78
N SER A 68 11.84 14.54 5.60
CA SER A 68 11.78 14.37 7.06
C SER A 68 10.33 14.58 7.51
N SER A 69 9.52 13.53 7.49
CA SER A 69 8.37 13.52 8.37
C SER A 69 8.89 13.36 9.80
N GLN A 70 8.41 14.20 10.72
CA GLN A 70 8.82 14.10 12.13
C GLN A 70 8.27 12.84 12.80
N TYR A 71 7.13 12.33 12.29
CA TYR A 71 6.44 11.16 12.80
C TYR A 71 5.97 10.27 11.65
N THR A 72 5.79 8.98 11.94
CA THR A 72 5.19 8.01 11.03
C THR A 72 3.72 7.85 11.39
N ASP A 73 2.80 8.19 10.46
CA ASP A 73 1.34 8.05 10.60
C ASP A 73 0.76 7.10 9.54
N ILE A 74 0.80 5.81 9.85
CA ILE A 74 0.35 4.72 8.98
C ILE A 74 -1.17 4.67 8.95
N PHE A 75 -1.84 4.87 10.08
CA PHE A 75 -3.31 4.80 10.15
C PHE A 75 -3.97 5.79 9.20
N SER A 76 -3.54 7.05 9.23
CA SER A 76 -3.98 8.08 8.30
C SER A 76 -3.73 7.69 6.83
N SER A 77 -2.56 7.13 6.55
CA SER A 77 -2.19 6.69 5.20
C SER A 77 -3.14 5.60 4.69
N LEU A 78 -3.56 4.69 5.56
CA LEU A 78 -4.54 3.63 5.23
C LEU A 78 -5.96 4.18 5.03
N ILE A 79 -6.36 5.22 5.76
CA ILE A 79 -7.64 5.91 5.53
C ILE A 79 -7.65 6.59 4.15
N ILE A 80 -6.53 7.20 3.73
CA ILE A 80 -6.38 7.74 2.37
C ILE A 80 -6.48 6.60 1.34
N ALA A 81 -5.82 5.47 1.58
CA ALA A 81 -5.87 4.31 0.69
C ALA A 81 -7.31 3.81 0.49
N GLN A 82 -8.14 3.72 1.54
CA GLN A 82 -9.56 3.38 1.40
C GLN A 82 -10.26 4.30 0.41
N LYS A 83 -10.05 5.63 0.52
CA LYS A 83 -10.71 6.61 -0.34
C LYS A 83 -10.29 6.46 -1.80
N LEU A 84 -8.99 6.23 -2.04
CA LEU A 84 -8.46 5.96 -3.39
C LEU A 84 -9.05 4.69 -3.99
N PHE A 85 -9.25 3.64 -3.17
CA PHE A 85 -9.78 2.36 -3.63
C PHE A 85 -11.31 2.25 -3.64
N HIS A 86 -12.04 3.21 -3.05
CA HIS A 86 -13.48 3.11 -2.85
C HIS A 86 -14.25 2.92 -4.17
N ASN A 87 -13.89 3.69 -5.19
CA ASN A 87 -14.51 3.66 -6.53
C ASN A 87 -13.65 3.00 -7.60
N GLU A 88 -12.58 2.30 -7.21
CA GLU A 88 -11.72 1.60 -8.16
C GLU A 88 -12.35 0.25 -8.55
N SER A 89 -12.62 0.04 -9.84
CA SER A 89 -13.16 -1.22 -10.36
C SER A 89 -12.05 -2.19 -10.82
N ARG A 90 -10.84 -1.68 -11.04
CA ARG A 90 -9.67 -2.50 -11.36
C ARG A 90 -9.22 -3.27 -10.13
N ARG A 91 -8.31 -4.22 -10.36
CA ARG A 91 -7.64 -4.94 -9.28
C ARG A 91 -6.89 -3.97 -8.35
N LYS A 92 -7.20 -4.04 -7.06
CA LYS A 92 -6.65 -3.16 -6.03
C LYS A 92 -5.46 -3.82 -5.35
N VAL A 93 -4.31 -3.17 -5.39
CA VAL A 93 -3.09 -3.62 -4.72
C VAL A 93 -2.49 -2.44 -3.98
N LEU A 94 -2.24 -2.63 -2.68
CA LEU A 94 -1.57 -1.68 -1.82
C LEU A 94 -0.21 -2.26 -1.41
N VAL A 95 0.87 -1.52 -1.68
CA VAL A 95 2.21 -1.86 -1.20
C VAL A 95 2.62 -0.81 -0.18
N LEU A 96 2.82 -1.23 1.06
CA LEU A 96 3.34 -0.42 2.15
C LEU A 96 4.84 -0.63 2.24
N MET A 97 5.59 0.45 2.02
CA MET A 97 7.05 0.47 2.15
C MET A 97 7.39 1.16 3.48
N SER A 98 7.46 0.38 4.56
CA SER A 98 7.60 0.88 5.92
C SER A 98 8.17 -0.20 6.83
N ASP A 99 8.85 0.21 7.90
CA ASP A 99 9.20 -0.65 9.04
C ASP A 99 7.97 -1.06 9.86
N MET A 100 6.82 -0.43 9.60
CA MET A 100 5.55 -0.63 10.28
C MET A 100 5.55 -0.19 11.75
N VAL A 101 6.49 0.67 12.14
CA VAL A 101 6.53 1.26 13.48
C VAL A 101 5.80 2.61 13.44
N GLU A 102 4.58 2.62 13.96
CA GLU A 102 3.80 3.84 14.16
C GLU A 102 4.44 4.72 15.25
N ASP A 103 4.63 6.00 14.98
CA ASP A 103 5.26 6.96 15.90
C ASP A 103 4.43 8.24 16.10
N GLN A 104 3.23 8.34 15.53
CA GLN A 104 2.34 9.48 15.74
C GLN A 104 1.69 9.43 17.13
N PRO A 105 1.90 10.43 18.01
CA PRO A 105 1.22 10.48 19.29
C PRO A 105 -0.32 10.48 19.12
N PRO A 106 -1.06 9.69 19.92
CA PRO A 106 -0.62 8.97 21.12
C PRO A 106 -0.06 7.55 20.87
N TYR A 107 0.00 7.08 19.63
CA TYR A 107 0.38 5.72 19.28
C TYR A 107 1.87 5.66 18.94
N ARG A 108 2.71 5.34 19.92
CA ARG A 108 4.16 5.21 19.74
C ARG A 108 4.59 3.79 19.99
N PHE A 109 4.63 2.99 18.92
CA PHE A 109 4.75 1.53 19.00
C PHE A 109 6.04 1.06 19.68
N ASP A 110 7.13 1.81 19.48
CA ASP A 110 8.43 1.58 20.10
C ASP A 110 8.44 1.86 21.61
N LYS A 111 7.50 2.67 22.12
CA LYS A 111 7.37 3.03 23.55
C LYS A 111 6.23 2.31 24.27
N MET A 112 5.43 1.53 23.55
CA MET A 112 4.29 0.81 24.12
C MET A 112 4.70 -0.50 24.78
N SER A 113 4.00 -0.85 25.87
CA SER A 113 4.10 -2.18 26.47
C SER A 113 3.13 -3.14 25.78
N TRP A 114 3.69 -4.00 24.94
CA TRP A 114 2.93 -4.96 24.15
C TRP A 114 2.45 -6.14 25.01
N THR A 115 1.14 -6.33 25.07
CA THR A 115 0.48 -7.50 25.66
C THR A 115 -0.78 -7.81 24.84
N THR A 116 -1.33 -9.01 24.97
CA THR A 116 -2.60 -9.36 24.32
C THR A 116 -3.73 -8.39 24.70
N ALA A 117 -3.77 -7.95 25.97
CA ALA A 117 -4.75 -6.98 26.45
C ALA A 117 -4.53 -5.58 25.83
N THR A 118 -3.26 -5.15 25.73
CA THR A 118 -2.90 -3.89 25.06
C THR A 118 -3.34 -3.91 23.60
N ASN A 119 -3.07 -5.00 22.87
CA ASN A 119 -3.46 -5.16 21.46
C ASN A 119 -4.98 -5.06 21.27
N GLN A 120 -5.75 -5.81 22.06
CA GLN A 120 -7.21 -5.79 21.96
C GLN A 120 -7.79 -4.42 22.29
N LYS A 121 -7.27 -3.77 23.33
CA LYS A 121 -7.68 -2.42 23.73
C LYS A 121 -7.38 -1.42 22.61
N LEU A 122 -6.15 -1.42 22.08
CA LEU A 122 -5.73 -0.52 21.02
C LEU A 122 -6.58 -0.69 19.76
N LEU A 123 -6.78 -1.93 19.30
CA LEU A 123 -7.60 -2.18 18.12
C LEU A 123 -9.06 -1.73 18.33
N SER A 124 -9.62 -1.89 19.52
CA SER A 124 -10.99 -1.43 19.83
C SER A 124 -11.08 0.10 19.90
N GLU A 125 -10.04 0.76 20.41
CA GLU A 125 -9.93 2.22 20.43
C GLU A 125 -9.82 2.78 19.01
N LEU A 126 -9.01 2.17 18.15
CA LEU A 126 -8.86 2.56 16.75
C LEU A 126 -10.18 2.40 15.99
N ASP A 127 -10.88 1.30 16.22
CA ASP A 127 -12.21 1.05 15.62
C ASP A 127 -13.22 2.11 16.05
N ALA A 128 -13.32 2.39 17.35
CA ALA A 128 -14.21 3.43 17.89
C ALA A 128 -13.89 4.83 17.37
N LYS A 129 -12.63 5.09 17.01
CA LYS A 129 -12.17 6.35 16.41
C LYS A 129 -12.30 6.38 14.88
N GLY A 130 -12.77 5.32 14.24
CA GLY A 130 -12.86 5.23 12.78
C GLY A 130 -11.50 5.17 12.08
N LEU A 131 -10.45 4.72 12.77
CA LEU A 131 -9.09 4.58 12.26
C LEU A 131 -8.80 3.18 11.71
N ILE A 132 -9.82 2.33 11.57
CA ILE A 132 -9.74 1.05 10.86
C ILE A 132 -10.53 1.21 9.54
N PRO A 133 -9.85 1.37 8.40
CA PRO A 133 -10.51 1.52 7.11
C PRO A 133 -11.13 0.22 6.63
N ASP A 134 -12.15 0.31 5.77
CA ASP A 134 -12.60 -0.80 4.94
C ASP A 134 -11.73 -0.88 3.68
N LEU A 135 -10.91 -1.93 3.63
CA LEU A 135 -10.02 -2.28 2.52
C LEU A 135 -10.46 -3.59 1.84
N SER A 136 -11.77 -3.88 1.85
CA SER A 136 -12.34 -5.05 1.17
C SER A 136 -11.88 -5.15 -0.29
N GLY A 137 -11.40 -6.32 -0.69
CA GLY A 137 -10.89 -6.59 -2.04
C GLY A 137 -9.56 -5.91 -2.37
N VAL A 138 -8.88 -5.31 -1.39
CA VAL A 138 -7.52 -4.77 -1.54
C VAL A 138 -6.50 -5.80 -1.10
N CYS A 139 -5.57 -6.14 -1.99
CA CYS A 139 -4.42 -6.95 -1.65
C CYS A 139 -3.30 -6.11 -1.04
N VAL A 140 -2.92 -6.39 0.20
CA VAL A 140 -1.88 -5.64 0.90
C VAL A 140 -0.57 -6.42 0.92
N TYR A 141 0.49 -5.71 0.60
CA TYR A 141 1.88 -6.15 0.73
C TYR A 141 2.60 -5.19 1.65
N VAL A 142 3.42 -5.71 2.55
CA VAL A 142 4.29 -4.90 3.39
C VAL A 142 5.74 -5.30 3.11
N SER A 143 6.54 -4.29 2.78
CA SER A 143 7.98 -4.43 2.58
C SER A 143 8.72 -3.49 3.51
N GLY A 144 9.72 -4.01 4.21
CA GLY A 144 10.56 -3.25 5.14
C GLY A 144 10.22 -3.47 6.60
N ALA A 145 9.17 -4.26 6.91
CA ALA A 145 8.70 -4.50 8.27
C ALA A 145 9.84 -4.90 9.19
N SER A 146 10.14 -4.08 10.19
CA SER A 146 11.31 -4.24 11.07
C SER A 146 11.12 -3.47 12.37
N ALA A 147 11.90 -3.78 13.39
CA ALA A 147 11.94 -3.03 14.64
C ALA A 147 13.31 -3.19 15.32
N GLU A 148 13.55 -2.44 16.40
CA GLU A 148 14.81 -2.49 17.16
C GLU A 148 15.14 -3.89 17.71
N SER A 149 14.13 -4.72 17.97
CA SER A 149 14.31 -6.11 18.43
C SER A 149 13.34 -7.07 17.75
N ALA A 150 13.70 -8.35 17.70
CA ALA A 150 12.85 -9.40 17.13
C ALA A 150 11.54 -9.57 17.91
N GLU A 151 11.58 -9.39 19.24
CA GLU A 151 10.39 -9.42 20.10
C GLU A 151 9.44 -8.27 19.75
N LEU A 152 9.96 -7.05 19.63
CA LEU A 152 9.16 -5.89 19.25
C LEU A 152 8.57 -6.05 17.84
N ALA A 153 9.38 -6.51 16.88
CA ALA A 153 8.91 -6.77 15.51
C ALA A 153 7.79 -7.83 15.49
N GLY A 154 7.91 -8.89 16.29
CA GLY A 154 6.87 -9.91 16.43
C GLY A 154 5.57 -9.36 17.02
N ASN A 155 5.66 -8.54 18.08
CA ASN A 155 4.50 -7.92 18.72
C ASN A 155 3.77 -6.94 17.79
N ILE A 156 4.52 -6.06 17.10
CA ILE A 156 4.00 -5.13 16.11
C ILE A 156 3.37 -5.89 14.93
N GLY A 157 4.02 -6.96 14.45
CA GLY A 157 3.48 -7.81 13.38
C GLY A 157 2.15 -8.46 13.76
N GLN A 158 2.02 -8.98 14.98
CA GLN A 158 0.75 -9.53 15.48
C GLN A 158 -0.36 -8.46 15.55
N PHE A 159 -0.02 -7.25 15.99
CA PHE A 159 -0.95 -6.14 15.97
C PHE A 159 -1.42 -5.85 14.53
N TRP A 160 -0.51 -5.69 13.57
CA TRP A 160 -0.87 -5.37 12.19
C TRP A 160 -1.65 -6.49 11.51
N GLN A 161 -1.33 -7.74 11.80
CA GLN A 161 -2.13 -8.87 11.31
C GLN A 161 -3.58 -8.77 11.78
N ALA A 162 -3.79 -8.52 13.08
CA ALA A 162 -5.13 -8.35 13.64
C ALA A 162 -5.82 -7.07 13.12
N TYR A 163 -5.07 -5.99 12.90
CA TYR A 163 -5.57 -4.76 12.31
C TYR A 163 -6.07 -4.99 10.88
N PHE A 164 -5.27 -5.58 10.00
CA PHE A 164 -5.65 -5.84 8.60
C PHE A 164 -6.79 -6.86 8.45
N GLN A 165 -6.92 -7.79 9.39
CA GLN A 165 -8.11 -8.65 9.44
C GLN A 165 -9.39 -7.83 9.65
N ARG A 166 -9.35 -6.79 10.49
CA ARG A 166 -10.51 -5.90 10.71
C ARG A 166 -10.77 -4.96 9.54
N THR A 167 -9.75 -4.62 8.76
CA THR A 167 -9.95 -3.85 7.52
C THR A 167 -10.55 -4.67 6.40
N LYS A 168 -10.70 -6.00 6.56
CA LYS A 168 -11.15 -6.94 5.51
C LYS A 168 -10.23 -6.97 4.28
N ALA A 169 -8.99 -6.49 4.43
CA ALA A 169 -7.99 -6.60 3.39
C ALA A 169 -7.58 -8.06 3.15
N ASP A 170 -7.18 -8.38 1.93
CA ASP A 170 -6.53 -9.65 1.63
C ASP A 170 -5.04 -9.55 1.97
N VAL A 171 -4.69 -10.08 3.15
CA VAL A 171 -3.32 -10.11 3.69
C VAL A 171 -2.93 -11.53 4.03
N ASP A 172 -1.81 -11.98 3.48
CA ASP A 172 -1.18 -13.25 3.81
C ASP A 172 0.04 -12.97 4.70
N PRO A 173 0.27 -13.72 5.78
CA PRO A 173 1.47 -13.55 6.60
C PRO A 173 2.78 -13.53 5.80
N SER A 174 2.89 -14.28 4.70
CA SER A 174 4.08 -14.29 3.85
C SER A 174 4.30 -12.99 3.06
N ARG A 175 3.28 -12.14 2.96
CA ARG A 175 3.35 -10.80 2.34
C ARG A 175 3.69 -9.69 3.34
N TYR A 176 3.83 -10.02 4.63
CA TYR A 176 4.34 -9.12 5.66
C TYR A 176 5.80 -9.47 5.96
N ALA A 177 6.75 -8.74 5.37
CA ALA A 177 8.16 -9.09 5.48
C ALA A 177 9.12 -7.90 5.36
N HIS A 178 10.38 -8.13 5.72
CA HIS A 178 11.48 -7.18 5.51
C HIS A 178 11.70 -6.87 4.01
N VAL A 179 11.38 -7.79 3.12
CA VAL A 179 11.52 -7.66 1.67
C VAL A 179 10.20 -7.96 0.97
N LEU A 180 9.96 -7.39 -0.21
CA LEU A 180 8.75 -7.66 -0.98
C LEU A 180 8.77 -9.10 -1.52
N LEU A 181 7.96 -9.97 -0.91
CA LEU A 181 7.81 -11.37 -1.30
C LEU A 181 6.55 -11.57 -2.15
N HIS A 182 6.53 -12.67 -2.91
CA HIS A 182 5.38 -13.09 -3.73
C HIS A 182 4.90 -12.02 -4.72
N TRP A 183 5.85 -11.30 -5.30
CA TRP A 183 5.64 -10.31 -6.36
C TRP A 183 6.04 -10.90 -7.73
N PRO A 184 5.29 -10.63 -8.82
CA PRO A 184 4.09 -9.79 -8.91
C PRO A 184 2.85 -10.43 -8.25
N PRO A 185 1.83 -9.62 -7.90
CA PRO A 185 0.69 -10.11 -7.15
C PRO A 185 -0.07 -11.23 -7.88
N SER A 186 -0.35 -12.34 -7.19
CA SER A 186 -1.01 -13.52 -7.79
C SER A 186 -2.40 -13.19 -8.33
N LYS A 187 -2.88 -13.85 -9.38
CA LYS A 187 -4.25 -13.61 -9.88
C LYS A 187 -5.36 -13.95 -8.86
N SER A 188 -5.00 -14.65 -7.78
CA SER A 188 -5.89 -15.13 -6.71
C SER A 188 -6.09 -14.14 -5.57
N CYS A 189 -5.60 -12.90 -5.68
CA CYS A 189 -6.14 -11.79 -4.90
C CYS A 189 -7.63 -11.66 -5.24
N GLN A 190 -8.49 -12.33 -4.47
CA GLN A 190 -9.89 -12.51 -4.81
C GLN A 190 -10.73 -11.30 -4.35
N PHE A 191 -11.73 -11.02 -5.19
CA PHE A 191 -12.71 -9.92 -5.08
C PHE A 191 -13.88 -10.31 -4.17
#